data_AF-A0A7N2ME94-F1
#
_entry.id   AF-A0A7N2ME94-F1
#
_cell.length_a   1.000
_cell.length_b   1.000
_cell.length_c   1.000
_cell.angle_alpha   90.00
_cell.angle_beta   90.00
_cell.angle_gamma   90.00
#
_symmetry.space_group_name_H-M   'P 1'
#
loop_
_entity.id
_entity.type
_entity.pdbx_description
1 polymer ?
#
loop_
_entity_poly.entity_id
_entity_poly.type
_entity_poly.pdbx_seq_one_letter_code
_entity_poly.pdbx_strand_id
1 'polypeptide(L)'
;MPLSHEDKCYLSKERTTNKHASPATPSTTAGAATQTGKTTAKDSRTAPSASAAPQSAAKGAGSTSSPTPPIATPPTPSRALSATPIIFSADMTIKLKHELIFNNFKTVDGRGAKVHVTGNGCITLQYVSNIIIHNIHVHHCKPSGHTIVRSTPTHAGWRGVSDGDGISLFSAHQIWIDHCSLSYCADGLVDAIMGSTAITISNNYFSHHDEVMLLGHNDQYTMDSGMQVTIAFNHFGEALVQRMPRCRRGYIHVVNNDFTQWEMYAIGGSANPTINSQGNRYTAPSDENAKEVTKRVDTDEGEWTGWNWRTDGDIMVNGAFFVPSGAGASIQYARASSVNPFSAGLINQLTMNAGVFGGARDGQDSGEPISSGTSPGGTSNGDGGYSDGGSGGYFDMIFKNAAAPPASSTVTTTIFLSLLIILILYTTTNQGVLLSLPLLLSL
;
A
#
# COMPACT_ATOMS: atom_id res chain seq x y z
N MET A 1 33.62 1.79 22.55
CA MET A 1 32.87 0.96 23.53
C MET A 1 31.97 0.02 22.73
N PRO A 2 31.95 -1.30 23.00
CA PRO A 2 31.19 -2.24 22.19
C PRO A 2 29.69 -2.21 22.55
N LEU A 3 28.86 -2.26 21.52
CA LEU A 3 27.39 -2.21 21.56
C LEU A 3 26.79 -3.49 22.16
N SER A 4 25.74 -3.36 22.97
CA SER A 4 24.92 -4.46 23.51
C SER A 4 24.14 -5.18 22.40
N HIS A 5 23.89 -6.48 22.62
CA HIS A 5 23.48 -7.47 21.61
C HIS A 5 21.98 -7.49 21.23
N GLU A 6 21.18 -6.47 21.57
CA GLU A 6 19.70 -6.57 21.53
C GLU A 6 19.00 -5.88 20.34
N ASP A 7 19.69 -5.13 19.48
CA ASP A 7 19.02 -4.21 18.53
C ASP A 7 19.20 -4.53 17.02
N LYS A 8 19.41 -5.80 16.63
CA LYS A 8 19.56 -6.14 15.20
C LYS A 8 18.26 -6.64 14.58
N CYS A 9 17.76 -5.91 13.58
CA CYS A 9 16.94 -6.49 12.52
C CYS A 9 17.82 -7.46 11.74
N TYR A 10 17.51 -8.75 11.78
CA TYR A 10 18.34 -9.77 11.16
C TYR A 10 17.99 -9.92 9.69
N LEU A 11 18.56 -9.04 8.86
CA LEU A 11 18.71 -9.29 7.43
C LEU A 11 19.74 -10.41 7.26
N SER A 12 19.33 -11.59 6.78
CA SER A 12 20.26 -12.65 6.42
C SER A 12 21.04 -12.26 5.16
N LYS A 13 22.12 -11.49 5.32
CA LYS A 13 23.12 -11.29 4.26
C LYS A 13 23.96 -12.56 4.14
N GLU A 14 23.65 -13.42 3.17
CA GLU A 14 24.64 -14.33 2.61
C GLU A 14 25.31 -13.66 1.41
N ARG A 15 26.61 -13.38 1.57
CA ARG A 15 27.48 -12.84 0.52
C ARG A 15 27.76 -13.98 -0.47
N THR A 16 27.18 -13.94 -1.67
CA THR A 16 27.50 -14.89 -2.73
C THR A 16 28.91 -14.62 -3.27
N THR A 17 29.89 -15.41 -2.83
CA THR A 17 31.17 -15.55 -3.53
C THR A 17 31.05 -16.70 -4.54
N ASN A 18 31.13 -16.38 -5.83
CA ASN A 18 31.20 -17.35 -6.92
C ASN A 18 32.39 -18.28 -6.74
N LYS A 19 32.15 -19.58 -6.54
CA LYS A 19 33.07 -20.65 -6.91
C LYS A 19 32.29 -21.80 -7.55
N HIS A 20 32.67 -22.12 -8.78
CA HIS A 20 32.18 -23.24 -9.58
C HIS A 20 32.40 -24.58 -8.88
N ALA A 21 31.36 -25.42 -8.88
CA ALA A 21 31.48 -26.88 -8.87
C ALA A 21 30.25 -27.50 -9.57
N SER A 22 30.52 -28.38 -10.53
CA SER A 22 29.56 -29.06 -11.43
C SER A 22 28.70 -30.13 -10.73
N PRO A 23 27.56 -30.55 -11.34
CA PRO A 23 26.56 -31.40 -10.71
C PRO A 23 26.81 -32.91 -10.89
N ALA A 24 26.31 -33.72 -9.94
CA ALA A 24 26.21 -35.17 -10.06
C ALA A 24 24.75 -35.62 -9.96
N THR A 25 24.34 -36.46 -10.91
CA THR A 25 23.00 -37.00 -11.19
C THR A 25 22.80 -38.37 -10.46
N PRO A 26 21.56 -38.85 -10.21
CA PRO A 26 21.22 -39.78 -9.13
C PRO A 26 21.08 -41.25 -9.54
N SER A 27 21.02 -42.15 -8.55
CA SER A 27 20.71 -43.58 -8.73
C SER A 27 19.29 -43.93 -8.26
N THR A 28 18.55 -44.58 -9.16
CA THR A 28 17.22 -45.19 -9.04
C THR A 28 17.21 -46.53 -8.31
N THR A 29 16.13 -46.84 -7.57
CA THR A 29 15.55 -48.21 -7.52
C THR A 29 14.03 -48.13 -7.40
N ALA A 30 13.35 -48.90 -8.26
CA ALA A 30 11.90 -49.01 -8.39
C ALA A 30 11.31 -50.10 -7.46
N GLY A 31 9.99 -50.05 -7.22
CA GLY A 31 9.26 -51.14 -6.56
C GLY A 31 7.74 -50.94 -6.41
N ALA A 32 7.02 -51.36 -7.44
CA ALA A 32 5.65 -51.91 -7.46
C ALA A 32 4.40 -51.03 -7.20
N ALA A 33 3.44 -51.23 -8.11
CA ALA A 33 2.13 -50.60 -8.19
C ALA A 33 1.02 -51.54 -7.68
N THR A 34 -0.08 -50.98 -7.17
CA THR A 34 -1.44 -51.54 -7.30
C THR A 34 -2.47 -50.41 -7.34
N GLN A 35 -3.40 -50.51 -8.30
CA GLN A 35 -4.53 -49.61 -8.56
C GLN A 35 -5.64 -49.73 -7.51
N THR A 36 -6.41 -48.64 -7.30
CA THR A 36 -7.88 -48.51 -7.54
C THR A 36 -8.52 -47.47 -6.62
N GLY A 37 -9.51 -46.74 -7.15
CA GLY A 37 -10.60 -46.15 -6.34
C GLY A 37 -10.72 -44.63 -6.34
N LYS A 38 -11.57 -44.09 -7.24
CA LYS A 38 -12.25 -42.79 -7.04
C LYS A 38 -13.21 -42.92 -5.86
N THR A 39 -13.14 -42.01 -4.88
CA THR A 39 -14.29 -41.63 -4.05
C THR A 39 -14.13 -40.25 -3.42
N THR A 40 -15.24 -39.51 -3.48
CA THR A 40 -15.56 -38.23 -2.84
C THR A 40 -15.78 -38.34 -1.32
N ALA A 41 -15.31 -37.38 -0.52
CA ALA A 41 -15.83 -36.96 0.80
C ALA A 41 -15.06 -35.69 1.22
N LYS A 42 -15.64 -34.52 1.48
CA LYS A 42 -16.62 -34.10 2.52
C LYS A 42 -16.08 -34.25 3.95
N ASP A 43 -15.73 -33.08 4.49
CA ASP A 43 -15.68 -32.60 5.88
C ASP A 43 -14.88 -33.28 7.00
N SER A 44 -14.39 -32.36 7.85
CA SER A 44 -14.17 -32.42 9.29
C SER A 44 -12.73 -32.65 9.79
N ARG A 45 -12.20 -31.63 10.46
CA ARG A 45 -11.45 -31.77 11.73
C ARG A 45 -11.37 -30.43 12.48
N THR A 46 -12.35 -30.27 13.35
CA THR A 46 -12.33 -29.71 14.72
C THR A 46 -10.99 -29.21 15.29
N ALA A 47 -11.00 -27.96 15.76
CA ALA A 47 -10.08 -27.44 16.77
C ALA A 47 -10.68 -27.63 18.18
N PRO A 48 -9.89 -27.91 19.23
CA PRO A 48 -10.41 -28.14 20.57
C PRO A 48 -10.74 -26.83 21.30
N SER A 49 -11.88 -26.84 21.98
CA SER A 49 -12.37 -25.82 22.90
C SER A 49 -11.69 -25.92 24.26
N ALA A 50 -11.49 -24.78 24.91
CA ALA A 50 -11.32 -24.70 26.36
C ALA A 50 -12.30 -23.64 26.89
N SER A 51 -13.32 -24.13 27.58
CA SER A 51 -14.31 -23.34 28.31
C SER A 51 -13.88 -23.19 29.78
N ALA A 52 -14.15 -22.02 30.36
CA ALA A 52 -14.59 -21.90 31.75
C ALA A 52 -15.08 -20.46 32.01
N ALA A 53 -16.40 -20.28 32.05
CA ALA A 53 -17.06 -19.14 32.69
C ALA A 53 -17.66 -19.63 34.01
N PRO A 54 -17.65 -18.83 35.09
CA PRO A 54 -18.48 -19.11 36.26
C PRO A 54 -19.83 -18.37 36.18
N GLN A 55 -20.82 -19.03 36.75
CA GLN A 55 -22.25 -18.77 36.73
C GLN A 55 -22.69 -17.55 37.55
N SER A 56 -23.77 -16.91 37.10
CA SER A 56 -24.54 -15.90 37.83
C SER A 56 -25.59 -16.52 38.74
N ALA A 57 -25.76 -15.99 39.96
CA ALA A 57 -26.97 -16.13 40.76
C ALA A 57 -27.34 -14.76 41.35
N ALA A 58 -28.60 -14.36 41.17
CA ALA A 58 -29.14 -13.08 41.63
C ALA A 58 -29.84 -13.22 43.00
N LYS A 59 -29.68 -12.23 43.89
CA LYS A 59 -30.70 -11.80 44.87
C LYS A 59 -30.28 -10.53 45.64
N GLY A 60 -31.24 -9.62 45.81
CA GLY A 60 -31.37 -8.78 47.02
C GLY A 60 -31.01 -7.29 46.90
N ALA A 61 -32.01 -6.43 47.02
CA ALA A 61 -31.87 -4.98 47.17
C ALA A 61 -31.36 -4.59 48.57
N GLY A 62 -30.58 -3.51 48.65
CA GLY A 62 -30.15 -2.87 49.90
C GLY A 62 -29.28 -1.65 49.65
N SER A 63 -29.77 -0.46 50.00
CA SER A 63 -29.08 0.82 49.91
C SER A 63 -28.03 0.97 51.02
N THR A 64 -26.75 1.08 50.67
CA THR A 64 -25.72 1.72 51.52
C THR A 64 -24.63 2.35 50.66
N SER A 65 -24.30 3.60 50.97
CA SER A 65 -23.25 4.41 50.37
C SER A 65 -21.86 3.79 50.57
N SER A 66 -21.11 3.59 49.50
CA SER A 66 -19.70 3.16 49.51
C SER A 66 -18.82 4.19 48.78
N PRO A 67 -17.59 4.45 49.26
CA PRO A 67 -16.76 5.55 48.81
C PRO A 67 -16.19 5.31 47.41
N THR A 68 -16.09 6.39 46.64
CA THR A 68 -15.52 6.43 45.29
C THR A 68 -14.10 5.85 45.30
N PRO A 69 -13.75 4.88 44.42
CA PRO A 69 -12.38 4.41 44.32
C PRO A 69 -11.49 5.53 43.73
N PRO A 70 -10.23 5.65 44.17
CA PRO A 70 -9.33 6.65 43.62
C PRO A 70 -9.10 6.39 42.13
N ILE A 71 -9.14 7.48 41.35
CA ILE A 71 -8.75 7.52 39.95
C ILE A 71 -7.37 6.89 39.83
N ALA A 72 -7.26 5.79 39.09
CA ALA A 72 -5.96 5.20 38.78
C ALA A 72 -5.17 6.21 37.94
N THR A 73 -4.15 6.79 38.54
CA THR A 73 -3.12 7.55 37.83
C THR A 73 -2.56 6.67 36.70
N PRO A 74 -2.44 7.16 35.46
CA PRO A 74 -1.80 6.38 34.40
C PRO A 74 -0.41 5.95 34.87
N PRO A 75 0.03 4.71 34.60
CA PRO A 75 1.38 4.30 34.96
C PRO A 75 2.35 5.25 34.26
N THR A 76 3.19 5.91 35.06
CA THR A 76 4.39 6.63 34.60
C THR A 76 5.12 5.75 33.58
N PRO A 77 5.51 6.24 32.40
CA PRO A 77 6.11 5.40 31.37
C PRO A 77 7.40 4.80 31.93
N SER A 78 7.32 3.52 32.32
CA SER A 78 8.47 2.74 32.73
C SER A 78 9.30 2.51 31.48
N ARG A 79 10.32 3.37 31.32
CA ARG A 79 11.48 3.15 30.46
C ARG A 79 11.11 2.98 28.99
N ALA A 80 11.05 4.09 28.26
CA ALA A 80 11.24 4.08 26.81
C ALA A 80 12.50 3.25 26.52
N LEU A 81 12.31 2.02 26.04
CA LEU A 81 13.38 1.27 25.40
C LEU A 81 13.80 2.14 24.21
N SER A 82 15.01 2.66 24.27
CA SER A 82 15.65 3.42 23.19
C SER A 82 15.83 2.49 21.99
N ALA A 83 14.76 2.22 21.25
CA ALA A 83 14.85 1.52 19.98
C ALA A 83 15.54 2.48 19.00
N THR A 84 16.82 2.24 18.74
CA THR A 84 17.53 2.98 17.69
C THR A 84 16.93 2.63 16.34
N PRO A 85 16.64 3.62 15.47
CA PRO A 85 16.18 3.36 14.11
C PRO A 85 17.15 2.45 13.34
N ILE A 86 16.59 1.56 12.51
CA ILE A 86 17.32 0.76 11.54
C ILE A 86 17.62 1.67 10.35
N ILE A 87 18.87 2.08 10.23
CA ILE A 87 19.40 2.93 9.15
C ILE A 87 20.34 2.14 8.24
N PHE A 88 20.60 2.67 7.04
CA PHE A 88 21.42 2.02 6.03
C PHE A 88 22.64 2.89 5.71
N SER A 89 23.84 2.29 5.73
CA SER A 89 25.09 3.01 5.52
C SER A 89 25.38 3.35 4.06
N ALA A 90 24.64 2.74 3.13
CA ALA A 90 24.78 2.89 1.69
C ALA A 90 23.52 2.33 1.00
N ASP A 91 23.38 2.65 -0.29
CA ASP A 91 22.37 2.06 -1.18
C ASP A 91 22.39 0.53 -1.10
N MET A 92 21.20 -0.08 -1.09
CA MET A 92 21.08 -1.51 -0.86
C MET A 92 19.81 -2.08 -1.51
N THR A 93 19.99 -3.17 -2.25
CA THR A 93 18.88 -4.06 -2.63
C THR A 93 18.90 -5.29 -1.72
N ILE A 94 17.84 -5.42 -0.93
CA ILE A 94 17.60 -6.49 0.02
C ILE A 94 16.64 -7.48 -0.64
N LYS A 95 17.20 -8.55 -1.20
CA LYS A 95 16.41 -9.67 -1.74
C LYS A 95 16.16 -10.70 -0.63
N LEU A 96 14.97 -10.66 -0.06
CA LEU A 96 14.53 -11.58 0.97
C LEU A 96 14.29 -12.98 0.42
N LYS A 97 14.66 -14.00 1.19
CA LYS A 97 14.37 -15.40 0.87
C LYS A 97 12.97 -15.81 1.33
N HIS A 98 12.51 -15.22 2.44
CA HIS A 98 11.23 -15.45 3.12
C HIS A 98 10.79 -14.17 3.83
N GLU A 99 9.59 -14.18 4.41
CA GLU A 99 9.03 -13.08 5.23
C GLU A 99 10.06 -12.49 6.21
N LEU A 100 10.17 -11.17 6.22
CA LEU A 100 10.88 -10.39 7.22
C LEU A 100 9.89 -9.99 8.32
N ILE A 101 9.91 -10.75 9.41
CA ILE A 101 9.02 -10.56 10.55
C ILE A 101 9.59 -9.50 11.50
N PHE A 102 8.76 -8.52 11.86
CA PHE A 102 9.14 -7.44 12.77
C PHE A 102 8.78 -7.74 14.22
N ASN A 103 9.45 -7.04 15.13
CA ASN A 103 9.09 -6.96 16.54
C ASN A 103 8.56 -5.54 16.85
N ASN A 104 7.98 -5.36 18.04
CA ASN A 104 7.50 -4.05 18.51
C ASN A 104 8.60 -2.98 18.54
N PHE A 105 8.18 -1.70 18.49
CA PHE A 105 9.05 -0.53 18.67
C PHE A 105 10.22 -0.54 17.69
N LYS A 106 9.91 -0.46 16.39
CA LYS A 106 10.90 -0.45 15.32
C LYS A 106 10.65 0.70 14.36
N THR A 107 11.74 1.29 13.92
CA THR A 107 11.72 2.26 12.82
C THR A 107 12.69 1.76 11.78
N VAL A 108 12.22 1.56 10.55
CA VAL A 108 13.08 1.42 9.37
C VAL A 108 13.13 2.79 8.72
N ASP A 109 14.33 3.33 8.60
CA ASP A 109 14.57 4.67 8.07
C ASP A 109 15.57 4.57 6.92
N GLY A 110 15.06 4.61 5.69
CA GLY A 110 15.86 4.58 4.48
C GLY A 110 16.44 5.93 4.09
N ARG A 111 16.33 7.00 4.90
CA ARG A 111 16.90 8.30 4.52
C ARG A 111 18.41 8.21 4.35
N GLY A 112 18.92 8.91 3.32
CA GLY A 112 20.34 8.94 2.99
C GLY A 112 20.85 7.73 2.20
N ALA A 113 20.00 6.78 1.85
CA ALA A 113 20.34 5.63 1.01
C ALA A 113 19.17 5.20 0.12
N LYS A 114 19.43 4.67 -1.07
CA LYS A 114 18.43 4.00 -1.91
C LYS A 114 18.25 2.56 -1.45
N VAL A 115 17.18 2.30 -0.70
CA VAL A 115 16.93 0.99 -0.09
C VAL A 115 15.75 0.32 -0.78
N HIS A 116 16.00 -0.84 -1.37
CA HIS A 116 15.00 -1.67 -2.02
C HIS A 116 14.79 -2.96 -1.22
N VAL A 117 13.54 -3.29 -0.90
CA VAL A 117 13.13 -4.56 -0.32
C VAL A 117 12.34 -5.33 -1.37
N THR A 118 12.79 -6.54 -1.69
CA THR A 118 12.24 -7.38 -2.76
C THR A 118 12.43 -8.86 -2.43
N GLY A 119 11.99 -9.76 -3.31
CA GLY A 119 12.19 -11.21 -3.16
C GLY A 119 10.93 -11.88 -2.66
N ASN A 120 11.05 -12.79 -1.69
CA ASN A 120 9.90 -13.57 -1.24
C ASN A 120 9.46 -13.20 0.19
N GLY A 121 8.15 -13.16 0.41
CA GLY A 121 7.46 -12.84 1.66
C GLY A 121 7.43 -11.36 2.03
N CYS A 122 8.52 -10.63 1.80
CA CYS A 122 8.63 -9.21 2.12
C CYS A 122 8.28 -8.88 3.59
N ILE A 123 7.61 -7.76 3.88
CA ILE A 123 7.50 -7.25 5.25
C ILE A 123 6.24 -7.77 5.92
N THR A 124 6.40 -8.40 7.09
CA THR A 124 5.28 -8.91 7.89
C THR A 124 5.27 -8.31 9.29
N LEU A 125 4.22 -7.56 9.61
CA LEU A 125 3.95 -6.94 10.90
C LEU A 125 2.82 -7.71 11.59
N GLN A 126 3.17 -8.79 12.30
CA GLN A 126 2.18 -9.67 12.93
C GLN A 126 2.22 -9.58 14.46
N TYR A 127 1.08 -9.29 15.10
CA TYR A 127 0.92 -9.16 16.55
C TYR A 127 1.90 -8.15 17.20
N VAL A 128 2.15 -7.04 16.49
CA VAL A 128 3.14 -6.02 16.88
C VAL A 128 2.56 -4.62 16.85
N SER A 129 3.28 -3.70 17.48
CA SER A 129 2.89 -2.31 17.60
C SER A 129 4.08 -1.36 17.55
N ASN A 130 3.78 -0.09 17.32
CA ASN A 130 4.75 1.00 17.33
C ASN A 130 5.84 0.79 16.28
N ILE A 131 5.42 0.71 15.01
CA ILE A 131 6.33 0.49 13.89
C ILE A 131 6.23 1.65 12.89
N ILE A 132 7.39 2.14 12.48
CA ILE A 132 7.53 3.11 11.39
C ILE A 132 8.30 2.44 10.26
N ILE A 133 7.75 2.48 9.05
CA ILE A 133 8.44 2.10 7.82
C ILE A 133 8.54 3.37 6.99
N HIS A 134 9.75 3.88 6.81
CA HIS A 134 9.97 5.19 6.22
C HIS A 134 11.07 5.17 5.14
N ASN A 135 10.78 5.81 4.01
CA ASN A 135 11.75 6.10 2.95
C ASN A 135 12.42 4.88 2.31
N ILE A 136 11.65 3.83 2.00
CA ILE A 136 12.15 2.63 1.30
C ILE A 136 11.31 2.27 0.08
N HIS A 137 11.91 1.59 -0.90
CA HIS A 137 11.19 0.93 -1.98
C HIS A 137 10.81 -0.48 -1.56
N VAL A 138 9.57 -0.89 -1.80
CA VAL A 138 9.09 -2.27 -1.59
C VAL A 138 8.46 -2.75 -2.89
N HIS A 139 9.06 -3.74 -3.55
CA HIS A 139 8.59 -4.17 -4.86
C HIS A 139 8.97 -5.60 -5.21
N HIS A 140 8.24 -6.21 -6.15
CA HIS A 140 8.53 -7.56 -6.66
C HIS A 140 8.55 -8.61 -5.53
N CYS A 141 7.65 -8.44 -4.56
CA CYS A 141 7.39 -9.40 -3.49
C CYS A 141 6.65 -10.61 -4.05
N LYS A 142 7.03 -11.81 -3.58
CA LYS A 142 6.50 -13.09 -4.07
C LYS A 142 6.10 -14.01 -2.91
N PRO A 143 5.17 -14.96 -3.12
CA PRO A 143 4.85 -15.96 -2.12
C PRO A 143 6.08 -16.72 -1.62
N SER A 144 6.14 -17.00 -0.32
CA SER A 144 7.09 -17.94 0.26
C SER A 144 6.59 -18.55 1.54
N GLY A 145 7.12 -19.72 1.90
CA GLY A 145 6.70 -20.38 3.12
C GLY A 145 7.15 -21.82 3.16
N HIS A 146 6.43 -22.61 3.95
CA HIS A 146 6.74 -24.01 4.22
C HIS A 146 8.19 -24.19 4.69
N THR A 147 8.60 -23.30 5.60
CA THR A 147 9.96 -23.22 6.09
C THR A 147 9.98 -22.68 7.52
N ILE A 148 11.14 -22.80 8.17
CA ILE A 148 11.40 -22.18 9.46
C ILE A 148 11.86 -20.74 9.22
N VAL A 149 11.09 -19.78 9.74
CA VAL A 149 11.43 -18.36 9.70
C VAL A 149 11.68 -17.86 11.12
N ARG A 150 12.73 -17.07 11.27
CA ARG A 150 13.08 -16.42 12.53
C ARG A 150 12.17 -15.20 12.76
N SER A 151 11.42 -15.17 13.85
CA SER A 151 10.59 -14.01 14.22
C SER A 151 11.21 -13.15 15.33
N THR A 152 12.11 -13.72 16.13
CA THR A 152 12.88 -12.98 17.14
C THR A 152 14.33 -13.48 17.18
N PRO A 153 15.27 -12.79 17.85
CA PRO A 153 16.65 -13.27 17.99
C PRO A 153 16.76 -14.68 18.59
N THR A 154 15.79 -15.08 19.40
CA THR A 154 15.78 -16.36 20.12
C THR A 154 14.70 -17.33 19.62
N HIS A 155 13.78 -16.91 18.75
CA HIS A 155 12.67 -17.72 18.27
C HIS A 155 12.65 -17.84 16.75
N ALA A 156 12.54 -19.07 16.27
CA ALA A 156 12.21 -19.40 14.89
C ALA A 156 11.12 -20.48 14.89
N GLY A 157 10.16 -20.33 13.99
CA GLY A 157 8.99 -21.19 13.92
C GLY A 157 8.62 -21.52 12.48
N TRP A 158 7.81 -22.57 12.32
CA TRP A 158 7.26 -22.95 11.03
C TRP A 158 6.29 -21.89 10.52
N ARG A 159 6.43 -21.51 9.25
CA ARG A 159 5.52 -20.60 8.54
C ARG A 159 4.86 -21.31 7.37
N GLY A 160 3.56 -21.05 7.21
CA GLY A 160 2.83 -21.38 5.98
C GLY A 160 3.27 -20.49 4.82
N VAL A 161 2.57 -20.58 3.69
CA VAL A 161 2.83 -19.72 2.52
C VAL A 161 2.24 -18.33 2.76
N SER A 162 3.07 -17.31 2.60
CA SER A 162 2.65 -15.90 2.49
C SER A 162 2.10 -15.63 1.09
N ASP A 163 1.16 -14.70 0.97
CA ASP A 163 0.54 -14.36 -0.33
C ASP A 163 1.49 -13.58 -1.25
N GLY A 164 2.49 -12.91 -0.67
CA GLY A 164 3.49 -12.14 -1.43
C GLY A 164 3.19 -10.65 -1.48
N ASP A 165 2.52 -10.12 -0.46
CA ASP A 165 2.29 -8.69 -0.32
C ASP A 165 3.60 -7.92 -0.14
N GLY A 166 3.55 -6.61 -0.39
CA GLY A 166 4.62 -5.69 -0.01
C GLY A 166 4.79 -5.58 1.51
N ILE A 167 3.72 -5.15 2.19
CA ILE A 167 3.67 -4.93 3.63
C ILE A 167 2.37 -5.50 4.20
N SER A 168 2.44 -6.62 4.91
CA SER A 168 1.27 -7.26 5.56
C SER A 168 1.20 -6.89 7.05
N LEU A 169 0.05 -6.41 7.51
CA LEU A 169 -0.28 -6.06 8.88
C LEU A 169 -1.35 -7.03 9.40
N PHE A 170 -0.99 -7.84 10.39
CA PHE A 170 -1.86 -8.84 10.99
C PHE A 170 -2.00 -8.58 12.48
N SER A 171 -3.17 -8.13 12.91
CA SER A 171 -3.40 -7.73 14.31
C SER A 171 -2.35 -6.73 14.83
N ALA A 172 -1.93 -5.81 13.96
CA ALA A 172 -0.91 -4.81 14.24
C ALA A 172 -1.54 -3.45 14.57
N HIS A 173 -0.91 -2.67 15.44
CA HIS A 173 -1.48 -1.37 15.80
C HIS A 173 -0.43 -0.29 16.09
N GLN A 174 -0.77 0.98 15.85
CA GLN A 174 0.17 2.10 15.93
C GLN A 174 1.30 1.93 14.90
N ILE A 175 0.91 1.95 13.62
CA ILE A 175 1.81 1.74 12.48
C ILE A 175 1.82 2.99 11.59
N TRP A 176 3.00 3.38 11.13
CA TRP A 176 3.17 4.47 10.18
C TRP A 176 3.98 4.01 8.97
N ILE A 177 3.38 4.03 7.79
CA ILE A 177 4.03 3.74 6.50
C ILE A 177 4.15 5.07 5.77
N ASP A 178 5.36 5.57 5.61
CA ASP A 178 5.60 6.94 5.17
C ASP A 178 6.70 7.05 4.12
N HIS A 179 6.51 7.89 3.10
CA HIS A 179 7.52 8.12 2.07
C HIS A 179 8.08 6.83 1.43
N CYS A 180 7.25 5.79 1.30
CA CYS A 180 7.64 4.56 0.64
C CYS A 180 7.17 4.56 -0.82
N SER A 181 7.91 3.85 -1.67
CA SER A 181 7.50 3.56 -3.05
C SER A 181 7.16 2.09 -3.18
N LEU A 182 5.90 1.76 -3.52
CA LEU A 182 5.38 0.39 -3.55
C LEU A 182 4.83 0.03 -4.94
N SER A 183 5.25 -1.12 -5.48
CA SER A 183 4.84 -1.57 -6.83
C SER A 183 5.11 -3.05 -7.09
N TYR A 184 4.47 -3.64 -8.10
CA TYR A 184 4.79 -4.96 -8.66
C TYR A 184 4.86 -6.11 -7.63
N CYS A 185 4.04 -6.12 -6.58
CA CYS A 185 3.98 -7.29 -5.69
C CYS A 185 3.13 -8.40 -6.32
N ALA A 186 3.19 -9.61 -5.78
CA ALA A 186 2.43 -10.73 -6.33
C ALA A 186 0.94 -10.67 -5.95
N ASP A 187 0.64 -10.16 -4.75
CA ASP A 187 -0.73 -10.03 -4.23
C ASP A 187 -1.02 -8.57 -3.83
N GLY A 188 -1.11 -8.18 -2.56
CA GLY A 188 -1.33 -6.78 -2.13
C GLY A 188 -0.06 -5.90 -2.13
N LEU A 189 -0.18 -4.56 -2.17
CA LEU A 189 0.94 -3.69 -1.75
C LEU A 189 0.94 -3.47 -0.23
N VAL A 190 -0.23 -3.16 0.34
CA VAL A 190 -0.42 -2.99 1.79
C VAL A 190 -1.72 -3.65 2.23
N ASP A 191 -1.59 -4.67 3.06
CA ASP A 191 -2.74 -5.44 3.57
C ASP A 191 -2.83 -5.31 5.09
N ALA A 192 -3.93 -4.76 5.60
CA ALA A 192 -4.17 -4.62 7.03
C ALA A 192 -5.43 -5.36 7.46
N ILE A 193 -5.25 -6.42 8.24
CA ILE A 193 -6.31 -7.38 8.54
C ILE A 193 -6.30 -7.78 10.02
N MET A 194 -7.30 -8.55 10.43
CA MET A 194 -7.33 -9.26 11.72
C MET A 194 -7.26 -8.31 12.94
N GLY A 195 -8.06 -7.25 12.89
CA GLY A 195 -8.17 -6.26 13.97
C GLY A 195 -7.02 -5.25 13.99
N SER A 196 -6.26 -5.12 12.89
CA SER A 196 -5.23 -4.08 12.80
C SER A 196 -5.87 -2.69 12.86
N THR A 197 -5.25 -1.74 13.56
CA THR A 197 -5.85 -0.41 13.83
C THR A 197 -4.82 0.66 14.18
N ALA A 198 -5.22 1.93 14.20
CA ALA A 198 -4.32 3.07 14.41
C ALA A 198 -3.15 3.06 13.41
N ILE A 199 -3.50 3.09 12.12
CA ILE A 199 -2.54 3.04 11.01
C ILE A 199 -2.58 4.38 10.27
N THR A 200 -1.40 4.93 9.96
CA THR A 200 -1.25 6.05 9.01
C THR A 200 -0.42 5.61 7.83
N ILE A 201 -0.93 5.85 6.62
CA ILE A 201 -0.26 5.58 5.35
C ILE A 201 -0.14 6.93 4.66
N SER A 202 1.06 7.52 4.66
CA SER A 202 1.25 8.89 4.18
C SER A 202 2.42 9.12 3.25
N ASN A 203 2.30 10.11 2.36
CA ASN A 203 3.37 10.52 1.45
C ASN A 203 3.97 9.36 0.62
N ASN A 204 3.24 8.27 0.40
CA ASN A 204 3.74 7.12 -0.35
C ASN A 204 3.43 7.29 -1.84
N TYR A 205 4.23 6.63 -2.68
CA TYR A 205 3.97 6.48 -4.11
C TYR A 205 3.60 5.03 -4.41
N PHE A 206 2.41 4.83 -4.97
CA PHE A 206 1.92 3.53 -5.40
C PHE A 206 1.83 3.54 -6.93
N SER A 207 2.32 2.49 -7.59
CA SER A 207 2.22 2.35 -9.05
C SER A 207 2.28 0.89 -9.50
N HIS A 208 1.88 0.64 -10.75
CA HIS A 208 2.04 -0.64 -11.44
C HIS A 208 1.59 -1.86 -10.63
N HIS A 209 0.32 -1.87 -10.25
CA HIS A 209 -0.22 -2.90 -9.38
C HIS A 209 -1.74 -3.00 -9.45
N ASP A 210 -2.26 -4.23 -9.38
CA ASP A 210 -3.71 -4.46 -9.43
C ASP A 210 -4.37 -4.19 -8.07
N GLU A 211 -4.01 -5.00 -7.08
CA GLU A 211 -4.63 -5.00 -5.76
C GLU A 211 -3.83 -4.14 -4.78
N VAL A 212 -4.04 -2.81 -4.79
CA VAL A 212 -3.15 -1.87 -4.08
C VAL A 212 -3.20 -2.01 -2.56
N MET A 213 -4.37 -1.83 -1.94
CA MET A 213 -4.49 -1.76 -0.48
C MET A 213 -5.78 -2.40 0.02
N LEU A 214 -5.65 -3.46 0.81
CA LEU A 214 -6.78 -4.14 1.45
C LEU A 214 -6.85 -3.81 2.95
N LEU A 215 -7.99 -3.25 3.38
CA LEU A 215 -8.26 -2.92 4.78
C LEU A 215 -9.41 -3.79 5.28
N GLY A 216 -9.07 -4.90 5.94
CA GLY A 216 -9.99 -5.96 6.37
C GLY A 216 -10.20 -7.03 5.28
N HIS A 217 -10.07 -8.31 5.63
CA HIS A 217 -10.04 -9.42 4.66
C HIS A 217 -11.38 -10.14 4.48
N ASN A 218 -12.23 -10.15 5.51
CA ASN A 218 -13.41 -10.99 5.57
C ASN A 218 -14.61 -10.19 6.08
N ASP A 219 -15.68 -10.18 5.29
CA ASP A 219 -16.93 -9.48 5.59
C ASP A 219 -17.52 -9.88 6.94
N GLN A 220 -17.27 -11.09 7.44
CA GLN A 220 -17.78 -11.60 8.72
C GLN A 220 -16.85 -11.37 9.91
N TYR A 221 -15.65 -10.83 9.70
CA TYR A 221 -14.69 -10.63 10.78
C TYR A 221 -14.98 -9.32 11.54
N THR A 222 -15.84 -9.42 12.55
CA THR A 222 -16.41 -8.25 13.25
C THR A 222 -15.39 -7.41 14.02
N MET A 223 -14.23 -7.97 14.39
CA MET A 223 -13.16 -7.25 15.09
C MET A 223 -12.57 -6.11 14.23
N ASP A 224 -12.67 -6.18 12.90
CA ASP A 224 -12.25 -5.08 12.01
C ASP A 224 -13.14 -3.83 12.17
N SER A 225 -14.26 -3.89 12.90
CA SER A 225 -15.07 -2.71 13.23
C SER A 225 -14.32 -1.69 14.11
N GLY A 226 -13.24 -2.11 14.78
CA GLY A 226 -12.35 -1.23 15.54
C GLY A 226 -11.21 -0.63 14.72
N MET A 227 -11.08 -1.00 13.44
CA MET A 227 -10.03 -0.50 12.55
C MET A 227 -10.18 1.00 12.31
N GLN A 228 -9.06 1.72 12.43
CA GLN A 228 -8.94 3.14 12.14
C GLN A 228 -7.69 3.36 11.29
N VAL A 229 -7.87 3.90 10.07
CA VAL A 229 -6.79 4.13 9.11
C VAL A 229 -6.88 5.55 8.55
N THR A 230 -5.75 6.24 8.52
CA THR A 230 -5.59 7.50 7.78
C THR A 230 -4.72 7.26 6.56
N ILE A 231 -5.22 7.65 5.39
CA ILE A 231 -4.52 7.60 4.10
C ILE A 231 -4.37 9.05 3.65
N ALA A 232 -3.16 9.60 3.71
CA ALA A 232 -2.95 11.03 3.52
C ALA A 232 -1.76 11.38 2.63
N PHE A 233 -1.90 12.36 1.74
CA PHE A 233 -0.79 12.89 0.94
C PHE A 233 -0.09 11.86 0.04
N ASN A 234 -0.71 10.70 -0.20
CA ASN A 234 -0.16 9.69 -1.10
C ASN A 234 -0.40 10.09 -2.54
N HIS A 235 0.46 9.61 -3.41
CA HIS A 235 0.24 9.60 -4.84
C HIS A 235 -0.06 8.18 -5.30
N PHE A 236 -1.29 7.96 -5.75
CA PHE A 236 -1.71 6.77 -6.46
C PHE A 236 -1.50 7.04 -7.95
N GLY A 237 -0.33 6.65 -8.43
CA GLY A 237 0.21 7.00 -9.74
C GLY A 237 -0.22 6.05 -10.84
N GLU A 238 0.67 5.90 -11.82
CA GLU A 238 0.38 5.16 -13.05
C GLU A 238 0.15 3.66 -12.86
N ALA A 239 -0.65 3.09 -13.77
CA ALA A 239 -0.90 1.65 -13.90
C ALA A 239 -1.42 0.97 -12.61
N LEU A 240 -2.32 1.66 -11.90
CA LEU A 240 -3.07 1.08 -10.78
C LEU A 240 -4.45 0.62 -11.23
N VAL A 241 -4.87 -0.59 -10.86
CA VAL A 241 -6.18 -1.10 -11.27
C VAL A 241 -7.26 -0.74 -10.26
N GLN A 242 -7.05 -1.07 -8.98
CA GLN A 242 -8.09 -0.96 -7.95
C GLN A 242 -7.56 -0.90 -6.50
N ARG A 243 -8.50 -0.80 -5.55
CA ARG A 243 -8.26 -0.92 -4.08
C ARG A 243 -7.37 0.18 -3.51
N MET A 244 -7.73 1.43 -3.73
CA MET A 244 -7.02 2.61 -3.21
C MET A 244 -7.86 3.44 -2.22
N PRO A 245 -8.35 2.90 -1.08
CA PRO A 245 -8.29 1.51 -0.60
C PRO A 245 -9.52 0.66 -0.97
N ARG A 246 -9.46 -0.66 -0.72
CA ARG A 246 -10.66 -1.50 -0.52
C ARG A 246 -10.87 -1.79 0.96
N CYS A 247 -11.99 -1.33 1.51
CA CYS A 247 -12.27 -1.34 2.95
C CYS A 247 -13.37 -2.33 3.35
N ARG A 248 -13.24 -2.89 4.55
CA ARG A 248 -14.30 -3.62 5.24
C ARG A 248 -14.40 -3.14 6.67
N ARG A 249 -15.62 -2.75 7.08
CA ARG A 249 -15.89 -2.24 8.44
C ARG A 249 -14.98 -1.03 8.76
N GLY A 250 -14.77 -0.72 10.04
CA GLY A 250 -13.83 0.31 10.47
C GLY A 250 -14.14 1.74 10.01
N TYR A 251 -13.18 2.63 10.27
CA TYR A 251 -13.23 4.06 9.98
C TYR A 251 -11.99 4.47 9.19
N ILE A 252 -12.19 4.95 7.97
CA ILE A 252 -11.12 5.25 7.04
C ILE A 252 -11.19 6.72 6.64
N HIS A 253 -10.13 7.46 6.91
CA HIS A 253 -9.95 8.84 6.48
C HIS A 253 -9.05 8.88 5.26
N VAL A 254 -9.61 9.22 4.10
CA VAL A 254 -8.87 9.39 2.84
C VAL A 254 -8.75 10.88 2.58
N VAL A 255 -7.59 11.47 2.83
CA VAL A 255 -7.45 12.93 2.88
C VAL A 255 -6.26 13.45 2.07
N ASN A 256 -6.52 14.42 1.18
CA ASN A 256 -5.49 15.08 0.38
C ASN A 256 -4.54 14.15 -0.40
N ASN A 257 -5.06 13.07 -0.98
CA ASN A 257 -4.32 12.18 -1.88
C ASN A 257 -4.56 12.56 -3.35
N ASP A 258 -3.65 12.13 -4.21
CA ASP A 258 -3.70 12.36 -5.66
C ASP A 258 -3.86 11.03 -6.41
N PHE A 259 -5.01 10.81 -7.03
CA PHE A 259 -5.36 9.58 -7.74
C PHE A 259 -5.34 9.80 -9.25
N THR A 260 -4.59 8.94 -9.94
CA THR A 260 -4.35 9.04 -11.38
C THR A 260 -4.83 7.78 -12.08
N GLN A 261 -5.84 7.92 -12.94
CA GLN A 261 -6.21 6.96 -13.98
C GLN A 261 -6.26 5.50 -13.53
N TRP A 262 -7.09 5.20 -12.52
CA TRP A 262 -7.38 3.82 -12.13
C TRP A 262 -8.05 3.06 -13.29
N GLU A 263 -7.90 1.74 -13.35
CA GLU A 263 -8.55 0.94 -14.41
C GLU A 263 -9.96 0.45 -14.03
N MET A 264 -10.24 0.20 -12.75
CA MET A 264 -11.54 -0.35 -12.31
C MET A 264 -12.30 0.56 -11.34
N TYR A 265 -11.69 0.92 -10.21
CA TYR A 265 -12.21 1.91 -9.26
C TYR A 265 -11.08 2.42 -8.35
N ALA A 266 -11.22 3.61 -7.77
CA ALA A 266 -10.27 4.09 -6.78
C ALA A 266 -10.61 3.55 -5.38
N ILE A 267 -11.75 3.95 -4.83
CA ILE A 267 -12.17 3.62 -3.46
C ILE A 267 -13.25 2.55 -3.49
N GLY A 268 -13.07 1.45 -2.77
CA GLY A 268 -14.07 0.40 -2.70
C GLY A 268 -14.27 -0.18 -1.32
N GLY A 269 -15.26 -1.07 -1.20
CA GLY A 269 -15.48 -1.78 0.04
C GLY A 269 -16.72 -2.67 0.05
N SER A 270 -16.77 -3.51 1.09
CA SER A 270 -17.88 -4.40 1.43
C SER A 270 -18.06 -4.41 2.96
N ALA A 271 -19.16 -4.95 3.48
CA ALA A 271 -19.41 -5.03 4.93
C ALA A 271 -19.36 -3.68 5.70
N ASN A 272 -19.99 -2.64 5.15
CA ASN A 272 -20.29 -1.36 5.83
C ASN A 272 -19.08 -0.63 6.46
N PRO A 273 -18.03 -0.29 5.69
CA PRO A 273 -16.98 0.59 6.17
C PRO A 273 -17.48 2.04 6.22
N THR A 274 -16.97 2.83 7.17
CA THR A 274 -17.13 4.30 7.13
C THR A 274 -15.95 4.90 6.37
N ILE A 275 -16.23 5.54 5.23
CA ILE A 275 -15.22 6.18 4.40
C ILE A 275 -15.45 7.68 4.39
N ASN A 276 -14.45 8.41 4.83
CA ASN A 276 -14.41 9.86 4.81
C ASN A 276 -13.37 10.33 3.77
N SER A 277 -13.81 10.69 2.56
CA SER A 277 -12.97 11.30 1.52
C SER A 277 -13.00 12.82 1.66
N GLN A 278 -11.84 13.46 1.87
CA GLN A 278 -11.74 14.92 1.96
C GLN A 278 -10.54 15.51 1.19
N GLY A 279 -10.79 16.55 0.39
CA GLY A 279 -9.74 17.34 -0.24
C GLY A 279 -8.80 16.57 -1.18
N ASN A 280 -9.19 15.39 -1.68
CA ASN A 280 -8.43 14.60 -2.65
C ASN A 280 -8.63 15.12 -4.08
N ARG A 281 -7.77 14.69 -5.00
CA ARG A 281 -8.00 14.83 -6.44
C ARG A 281 -8.17 13.46 -7.08
N TYR A 282 -9.25 13.28 -7.82
CA TYR A 282 -9.52 12.07 -8.59
C TYR A 282 -9.50 12.39 -10.08
N THR A 283 -8.47 11.94 -10.79
CA THR A 283 -8.38 12.06 -12.25
C THR A 283 -8.76 10.74 -12.88
N ALA A 284 -10.00 10.64 -13.37
CA ALA A 284 -10.49 9.42 -14.00
C ALA A 284 -9.71 9.08 -15.29
N PRO A 285 -9.59 7.79 -15.65
CA PRO A 285 -9.06 7.37 -16.95
C PRO A 285 -9.91 7.86 -18.12
N SER A 286 -9.44 7.66 -19.35
CA SER A 286 -10.22 7.97 -20.56
C SER A 286 -11.41 7.02 -20.77
N ASP A 287 -11.40 5.83 -20.19
CA ASP A 287 -12.52 4.88 -20.27
C ASP A 287 -13.77 5.44 -19.58
N GLU A 288 -14.88 5.51 -20.32
CA GLU A 288 -16.18 5.98 -19.83
C GLU A 288 -16.80 5.03 -18.80
N ASN A 289 -16.39 3.77 -18.77
CA ASN A 289 -16.89 2.80 -17.78
C ASN A 289 -16.16 2.88 -16.44
N ALA A 290 -15.07 3.65 -16.35
CA ALA A 290 -14.23 3.77 -15.16
C ALA A 290 -14.24 5.19 -14.57
N LYS A 291 -15.35 5.92 -14.72
CA LYS A 291 -15.53 7.29 -14.19
C LYS A 291 -15.94 7.33 -12.71
N GLU A 292 -16.62 6.30 -12.22
CA GLU A 292 -17.00 6.25 -10.82
C GLU A 292 -15.77 5.98 -9.95
N VAL A 293 -15.50 6.89 -9.01
CA VAL A 293 -14.43 6.76 -8.01
C VAL A 293 -14.71 5.58 -7.07
N THR A 294 -15.99 5.37 -6.75
CA THR A 294 -16.46 4.45 -5.73
C THR A 294 -16.89 3.09 -6.28
N LYS A 295 -16.66 2.02 -5.52
CA LYS A 295 -17.23 0.69 -5.80
C LYS A 295 -17.67 -0.04 -4.55
N ARG A 296 -18.98 -0.26 -4.40
CA ARG A 296 -19.52 -1.20 -3.40
C ARG A 296 -19.43 -2.59 -3.99
N VAL A 297 -18.62 -3.45 -3.38
CA VAL A 297 -18.24 -4.75 -3.95
C VAL A 297 -19.24 -5.80 -3.47
N ASP A 298 -19.76 -6.59 -4.41
CA ASP A 298 -20.67 -7.72 -4.18
C ASP A 298 -21.87 -7.38 -3.26
N THR A 299 -22.38 -6.16 -3.36
CA THR A 299 -23.44 -5.63 -2.48
C THR A 299 -24.50 -4.88 -3.28
N ASP A 300 -25.77 -5.22 -3.06
CA ASP A 300 -26.90 -4.55 -3.71
C ASP A 300 -27.17 -3.16 -3.13
N GLU A 301 -27.74 -2.26 -3.94
CA GLU A 301 -28.04 -0.87 -3.54
C GLU A 301 -28.94 -0.76 -2.31
N GLY A 302 -29.88 -1.70 -2.15
CA GLY A 302 -30.72 -1.77 -0.96
C GLY A 302 -29.94 -1.97 0.34
N GLU A 303 -28.74 -2.58 0.28
CA GLU A 303 -27.92 -2.87 1.45
C GLU A 303 -26.90 -1.77 1.75
N TRP A 304 -26.26 -1.19 0.72
CA TRP A 304 -25.17 -0.23 0.95
C TRP A 304 -25.60 1.22 1.07
N THR A 305 -26.84 1.57 0.70
CA THR A 305 -27.35 2.96 0.81
C THR A 305 -27.25 3.54 2.23
N GLY A 306 -27.30 2.70 3.26
CA GLY A 306 -27.10 3.08 4.65
C GLY A 306 -25.63 3.22 5.10
N TRP A 307 -24.65 2.85 4.26
CA TRP A 307 -23.23 2.91 4.60
C TRP A 307 -22.73 4.35 4.53
N ASN A 308 -21.87 4.75 5.45
CA ASN A 308 -21.40 6.13 5.56
C ASN A 308 -20.18 6.38 4.67
N TRP A 309 -20.41 6.73 3.41
CA TRP A 309 -19.37 7.12 2.46
C TRP A 309 -19.59 8.57 2.05
N ARG A 310 -18.65 9.45 2.41
CA ARG A 310 -18.72 10.87 2.05
C ARG A 310 -17.53 11.32 1.22
N THR A 311 -17.80 12.35 0.43
CA THR A 311 -16.83 13.19 -0.28
C THR A 311 -17.04 14.64 0.17
N ASP A 312 -15.95 15.36 0.45
CA ASP A 312 -16.00 16.74 0.95
C ASP A 312 -14.76 17.53 0.49
N GLY A 313 -14.96 18.54 -0.35
CA GLY A 313 -13.85 19.35 -0.90
C GLY A 313 -12.94 18.62 -1.90
N ASP A 314 -13.31 17.42 -2.34
CA ASP A 314 -12.58 16.67 -3.38
C ASP A 314 -12.74 17.34 -4.76
N ILE A 315 -11.72 17.25 -5.61
CA ILE A 315 -11.77 17.67 -7.02
C ILE A 315 -11.90 16.43 -7.90
N MET A 316 -12.92 16.45 -8.76
CA MET A 316 -13.17 15.42 -9.76
C MET A 316 -12.71 15.92 -11.13
N VAL A 317 -11.81 15.18 -11.79
CA VAL A 317 -11.23 15.53 -13.08
C VAL A 317 -11.56 14.47 -14.12
N ASN A 318 -11.71 14.89 -15.38
CA ASN A 318 -11.97 14.00 -16.52
C ASN A 318 -13.25 13.15 -16.40
N GLY A 319 -14.32 13.75 -15.87
CA GLY A 319 -15.61 13.10 -15.70
C GLY A 319 -15.69 12.18 -14.48
N ALA A 320 -14.68 12.16 -13.61
CA ALA A 320 -14.75 11.45 -12.34
C ALA A 320 -15.99 11.87 -11.55
N PHE A 321 -16.58 10.93 -10.81
CA PHE A 321 -17.62 11.26 -9.84
C PHE A 321 -17.58 10.29 -8.66
N PHE A 322 -18.04 10.76 -7.51
CA PHE A 322 -18.16 9.98 -6.29
C PHE A 322 -19.63 9.83 -5.95
N VAL A 323 -20.10 8.62 -5.69
CA VAL A 323 -21.48 8.36 -5.25
C VAL A 323 -21.48 8.30 -3.72
N PRO A 324 -21.96 9.32 -2.99
CA PRO A 324 -22.03 9.28 -1.53
C PRO A 324 -23.21 8.43 -1.03
N SER A 325 -23.16 8.02 0.24
CA SER A 325 -24.22 7.26 0.90
C SER A 325 -24.27 7.53 2.41
N GLY A 326 -25.34 7.08 3.06
CA GLY A 326 -25.53 7.25 4.50
C GLY A 326 -25.98 8.67 4.89
N ALA A 327 -25.79 9.01 6.17
CA ALA A 327 -26.46 10.16 6.79
C ALA A 327 -25.88 11.55 6.42
N GLY A 328 -24.87 11.63 5.56
CA GLY A 328 -24.18 12.88 5.16
C GLY A 328 -23.35 13.56 6.27
N ALA A 329 -23.84 13.57 7.52
CA ALA A 329 -23.22 14.13 8.71
C ALA A 329 -23.32 13.16 9.91
N SER A 330 -22.62 12.03 9.82
CA SER A 330 -22.59 11.00 10.87
C SER A 330 -21.51 11.30 11.93
N ILE A 331 -21.80 11.04 13.21
CA ILE A 331 -20.80 11.05 14.31
C ILE A 331 -19.63 10.08 13.99
N GLN A 332 -19.88 9.07 13.17
CA GLN A 332 -18.85 8.13 12.70
C GLN A 332 -17.74 8.83 11.91
N TYR A 333 -18.02 9.94 11.22
CA TYR A 333 -16.99 10.71 10.53
C TYR A 333 -16.04 11.42 11.48
N ALA A 334 -16.44 11.69 12.73
CA ALA A 334 -15.52 12.20 13.74
C ALA A 334 -14.46 11.15 14.14
N ARG A 335 -14.79 9.84 14.04
CA ARG A 335 -13.82 8.74 14.19
C ARG A 335 -12.97 8.55 12.94
N ALA A 336 -13.55 8.81 11.77
CA ALA A 336 -12.87 8.79 10.47
C ALA A 336 -12.25 10.16 10.10
N SER A 337 -11.90 10.99 11.08
CA SER A 337 -11.22 12.27 10.88
C SER A 337 -10.01 12.34 11.79
N SER A 338 -8.85 12.65 11.21
CA SER A 338 -7.55 12.64 11.90
C SER A 338 -6.77 13.93 11.73
N VAL A 339 -7.04 14.68 10.67
CA VAL A 339 -6.37 15.93 10.29
C VAL A 339 -7.37 16.80 9.52
N ASN A 340 -7.27 18.11 9.63
CA ASN A 340 -8.10 19.01 8.84
C ASN A 340 -7.66 18.95 7.36
N PRO A 341 -8.58 18.77 6.41
CA PRO A 341 -8.23 18.72 5.00
C PRO A 341 -7.74 20.09 4.51
N PHE A 342 -6.67 20.08 3.73
CA PHE A 342 -6.30 21.21 2.88
C PHE A 342 -7.19 21.28 1.64
N SER A 343 -7.20 22.42 0.96
CA SER A 343 -7.89 22.54 -0.33
C SER A 343 -7.29 21.57 -1.36
N ALA A 344 -8.14 20.84 -2.07
CA ALA A 344 -7.73 19.97 -3.17
C ALA A 344 -6.99 20.74 -4.30
N GLY A 345 -7.14 22.07 -4.38
CA GLY A 345 -6.37 22.90 -5.31
C GLY A 345 -4.86 22.89 -5.03
N LEU A 346 -4.44 22.50 -3.82
CA LEU A 346 -3.03 22.37 -3.42
C LEU A 346 -2.47 20.96 -3.61
N ILE A 347 -3.26 20.00 -4.15
CA ILE A 347 -2.83 18.59 -4.25
C ILE A 347 -1.47 18.44 -4.91
N ASN A 348 -1.19 19.16 -6.00
CA ASN A 348 0.11 19.11 -6.65
C ASN A 348 1.28 19.37 -5.69
N GLN A 349 1.12 20.34 -4.77
CA GLN A 349 2.13 20.73 -3.78
C GLN A 349 2.16 19.76 -2.60
N LEU A 350 1.00 19.30 -2.15
CA LEU A 350 0.88 18.38 -1.02
C LEU A 350 1.49 17.00 -1.33
N THR A 351 1.37 16.53 -2.58
CA THR A 351 1.87 15.22 -3.01
C THR A 351 3.15 15.27 -3.85
N MET A 352 3.81 16.43 -3.96
CA MET A 352 5.00 16.57 -4.83
C MET A 352 6.20 15.74 -4.45
N ASN A 353 6.30 15.37 -3.17
CA ASN A 353 7.39 14.56 -2.66
C ASN A 353 6.93 13.14 -2.31
N ALA A 354 5.75 12.71 -2.76
CA ALA A 354 5.25 11.37 -2.48
C ALA A 354 6.20 10.30 -3.02
N GLY A 355 6.37 9.21 -2.28
CA GLY A 355 7.40 8.19 -2.52
C GLY A 355 8.66 8.45 -1.72
N VAL A 356 9.72 7.70 -2.03
CA VAL A 356 11.02 7.92 -1.39
C VAL A 356 11.60 9.28 -1.76
N PHE A 357 12.39 9.86 -0.87
CA PHE A 357 13.12 11.08 -1.13
C PHE A 357 14.07 10.94 -2.32
N GLY A 358 13.98 11.89 -3.26
CA GLY A 358 14.74 11.87 -4.50
C GLY A 358 14.26 10.84 -5.52
N GLY A 359 13.13 10.16 -5.26
CA GLY A 359 12.45 9.31 -6.23
C GLY A 359 11.74 10.13 -7.31
N ALA A 360 11.63 9.56 -8.51
CA ALA A 360 10.82 10.13 -9.57
C ALA A 360 9.32 9.97 -9.25
N ARG A 361 8.53 11.01 -9.54
CA ARG A 361 7.09 11.06 -9.25
C ARG A 361 6.26 10.26 -10.25
N ASP A 362 6.63 10.28 -11.54
CA ASP A 362 6.11 9.46 -12.65
C ASP A 362 7.12 9.57 -13.83
N GLY A 363 7.42 8.48 -14.55
CA GLY A 363 8.10 8.53 -15.86
C GLY A 363 9.50 9.20 -15.98
N GLN A 364 10.09 9.70 -14.90
CA GLN A 364 11.50 10.13 -14.84
C GLN A 364 12.39 8.98 -14.33
N ASP A 365 12.22 7.78 -14.89
CA ASP A 365 13.31 6.82 -14.85
C ASP A 365 14.35 7.29 -15.87
N SER A 366 15.42 7.93 -15.38
CA SER A 366 16.62 8.13 -16.19
C SER A 366 17.13 6.74 -16.53
N GLY A 367 16.76 6.23 -17.71
CA GLY A 367 16.98 4.86 -18.15
C GLY A 367 18.36 4.34 -17.80
N GLU A 368 18.39 3.43 -16.83
CA GLU A 368 19.50 2.50 -16.64
C GLU A 368 19.08 1.19 -17.31
N PRO A 369 19.73 0.77 -18.41
CA PRO A 369 19.37 -0.47 -19.07
C PRO A 369 19.71 -1.64 -18.16
N ILE A 370 18.69 -2.41 -17.76
CA ILE A 370 18.91 -3.74 -17.20
C ILE A 370 19.59 -4.57 -18.30
N SER A 371 20.91 -4.72 -18.15
CA SER A 371 21.77 -5.59 -18.94
C SER A 371 21.25 -7.03 -18.87
N SER A 372 20.39 -7.42 -19.80
CA SER A 372 20.17 -8.82 -20.13
C SER A 372 21.35 -9.29 -20.98
N GLY A 373 22.24 -10.05 -20.33
CA GLY A 373 23.41 -10.63 -20.99
C GLY A 373 23.01 -11.45 -22.22
N THR A 374 23.41 -10.97 -23.39
CA THR A 374 23.36 -11.74 -24.64
C THR A 374 24.50 -12.75 -24.63
N SER A 375 24.16 -14.04 -24.66
CA SER A 375 25.08 -15.10 -25.09
C SER A 375 24.59 -15.67 -26.42
N PRO A 376 25.49 -16.02 -27.35
CA PRO A 376 25.17 -16.09 -28.77
C PRO A 376 24.68 -17.46 -29.24
N GLY A 377 23.70 -17.41 -30.14
CA GLY A 377 23.58 -18.26 -31.34
C GLY A 377 23.74 -19.77 -31.22
N GLY A 378 22.61 -20.48 -31.21
CA GLY A 378 22.52 -21.90 -31.55
C GLY A 378 21.21 -22.18 -32.29
N THR A 379 21.29 -22.33 -33.61
CA THR A 379 20.19 -22.75 -34.50
C THR A 379 19.91 -24.24 -34.35
N SER A 380 18.65 -24.63 -34.15
CA SER A 380 18.11 -25.91 -34.67
C SER A 380 16.58 -25.91 -34.68
N ASN A 381 16.03 -26.14 -35.87
CA ASN A 381 14.63 -26.51 -36.11
C ASN A 381 14.28 -27.83 -35.43
N GLY A 382 13.02 -27.96 -34.98
CA GLY A 382 12.46 -29.23 -34.51
C GLY A 382 11.00 -29.06 -34.06
N ASP A 383 10.10 -29.36 -34.99
CA ASP A 383 8.65 -29.49 -34.81
C ASP A 383 8.29 -30.66 -33.86
N GLY A 384 7.15 -30.57 -33.18
CA GLY A 384 6.64 -31.62 -32.30
C GLY A 384 5.71 -31.13 -31.19
N GLY A 385 4.41 -31.01 -31.50
CA GLY A 385 3.38 -30.65 -30.54
C GLY A 385 3.05 -31.76 -29.53
N TYR A 386 2.69 -31.35 -28.31
CA TYR A 386 1.64 -31.94 -27.47
C TYR A 386 1.20 -30.91 -26.42
N SER A 387 -0.12 -30.77 -26.31
CA SER A 387 -0.88 -29.90 -25.41
C SER A 387 -1.13 -30.55 -24.04
N ASP A 388 -1.00 -29.80 -22.94
CA ASP A 388 -2.05 -29.60 -21.89
C ASP A 388 -1.62 -28.59 -20.78
N GLY A 389 -2.61 -27.82 -20.30
CA GLY A 389 -2.78 -26.99 -19.07
C GLY A 389 -1.57 -26.31 -18.40
N GLY A 390 -1.56 -25.02 -18.07
CA GLY A 390 -2.62 -24.03 -17.86
C GLY A 390 -2.18 -23.09 -16.72
N SER A 391 -2.42 -21.79 -16.90
CA SER A 391 -2.03 -20.64 -16.05
C SER A 391 -0.60 -20.11 -16.21
N GLY A 392 -0.46 -19.07 -17.06
CA GLY A 392 0.79 -18.31 -17.18
C GLY A 392 0.90 -17.52 -18.47
N GLY A 393 -0.06 -16.63 -18.76
CA GLY A 393 0.01 -15.87 -20.02
C GLY A 393 -0.84 -14.62 -20.17
N TYR A 394 -1.65 -14.22 -19.18
CA TYR A 394 -2.52 -13.05 -19.37
C TYR A 394 -1.80 -11.70 -19.16
N PHE A 395 -0.79 -11.66 -18.30
CA PHE A 395 -0.08 -10.41 -17.97
C PHE A 395 0.91 -9.93 -19.05
N ASP A 396 1.39 -10.81 -19.95
CA ASP A 396 2.43 -10.46 -20.94
C ASP A 396 1.86 -9.97 -22.29
N MET A 397 0.53 -10.04 -22.47
CA MET A 397 -0.16 -9.66 -23.72
C MET A 397 -0.79 -8.26 -23.68
N ILE A 398 -1.00 -7.67 -22.49
CA ILE A 398 -1.70 -6.37 -22.36
C ILE A 398 -0.78 -5.17 -22.66
N PHE A 399 0.54 -5.30 -22.51
CA PHE A 399 1.46 -4.14 -22.58
C PHE A 399 2.25 -3.99 -23.89
N LYS A 400 1.91 -4.72 -24.96
CA LYS A 400 2.69 -4.71 -26.22
C LYS A 400 2.26 -3.74 -27.32
N ASN A 401 1.27 -2.87 -27.09
CA ASN A 401 0.89 -1.84 -28.06
C ASN A 401 0.88 -0.44 -27.46
N ALA A 402 2.07 0.09 -27.14
CA ALA A 402 2.27 1.53 -26.97
C ALA A 402 2.64 2.14 -28.33
N ALA A 403 1.72 2.90 -28.92
CA ALA A 403 1.98 3.71 -30.10
C ALA A 403 2.92 4.88 -29.77
N ALA A 404 3.73 5.30 -30.74
CA ALA A 404 4.72 6.37 -30.59
C ALA A 404 4.09 7.73 -30.22
N PRO A 405 4.76 8.56 -29.40
CA PRO A 405 4.25 9.87 -28.99
C PRO A 405 4.28 10.89 -30.13
N PRO A 406 3.31 11.81 -30.24
CA PRO A 406 3.37 12.90 -31.20
C PRO A 406 4.33 14.00 -30.75
N ALA A 407 4.91 14.69 -31.72
CA ALA A 407 5.93 15.72 -31.55
C ALA A 407 5.46 16.93 -30.73
N SER A 408 6.34 17.40 -29.85
CA SER A 408 6.16 18.60 -29.02
C SER A 408 6.23 19.88 -29.86
N SER A 409 5.26 20.79 -29.72
CA SER A 409 5.47 22.20 -30.10
C SER A 409 4.55 23.18 -29.35
N THR A 410 5.17 24.31 -28.99
CA THR A 410 4.60 25.62 -28.59
C THR A 410 3.77 25.73 -27.30
N VAL A 411 4.42 25.57 -26.13
CA VAL A 411 3.90 26.12 -24.85
C VAL A 411 4.80 27.23 -24.27
N THR A 412 6.03 27.37 -24.78
CA THR A 412 6.98 28.38 -24.28
C THR A 412 6.69 29.80 -24.75
N THR A 413 6.00 29.99 -25.88
CA THR A 413 5.67 31.33 -26.43
C THR A 413 4.47 31.98 -25.75
N THR A 414 3.53 31.22 -25.20
CA THR A 414 2.31 31.77 -24.56
C THR A 414 2.55 32.27 -23.14
N ILE A 415 3.48 31.65 -22.40
CA ILE A 415 3.85 32.08 -21.04
C ILE A 415 4.64 33.40 -21.06
N PHE A 416 5.48 33.62 -22.07
CA PHE A 416 6.23 34.87 -22.21
C PHE A 416 5.34 36.07 -22.53
N LEU A 417 4.31 35.85 -23.36
CA LEU A 417 3.37 36.90 -23.74
C LEU A 417 2.46 37.31 -22.57
N SER A 418 2.02 36.36 -21.74
CA SER A 418 1.16 36.65 -20.58
C SER A 418 1.91 37.41 -19.48
N LEU A 419 3.18 37.07 -19.22
CA LEU A 419 4.02 37.80 -18.27
C LEU A 419 4.34 39.22 -18.75
N LEU A 420 4.56 39.42 -20.05
CA LEU A 420 4.78 40.74 -20.64
C LEU A 420 3.53 41.63 -20.53
N ILE A 421 2.34 41.08 -20.77
CA ILE A 421 1.06 41.81 -20.64
C ILE A 421 0.81 42.22 -19.17
N ILE A 422 1.07 41.32 -18.21
CA ILE A 422 0.93 41.63 -16.78
C ILE A 422 1.91 42.73 -16.36
N LEU A 423 3.15 42.70 -16.86
CA LEU A 423 4.16 43.73 -16.56
C LEU A 423 3.79 45.10 -17.15
N ILE A 424 3.22 45.14 -18.37
CA ILE A 424 2.74 46.37 -19.01
C ILE A 424 1.52 46.93 -18.24
N LEU A 425 0.57 46.08 -17.84
CA LEU A 425 -0.59 46.51 -17.04
C LEU A 425 -0.17 47.01 -15.65
N TYR A 426 0.82 46.37 -15.02
CA TYR A 426 1.33 46.78 -13.72
C TYR A 426 2.06 48.13 -13.77
N THR A 427 2.84 48.36 -14.83
CA THR A 427 3.60 49.61 -14.98
C THR A 427 2.71 50.80 -15.35
N THR A 428 1.70 50.59 -16.19
CA THR A 428 0.73 51.63 -16.60
C THR A 428 -0.23 52.04 -15.48
N THR A 429 -0.54 51.15 -14.53
CA THR A 429 -1.46 51.44 -13.42
C THR A 429 -0.78 52.09 -12.21
N ASN A 430 0.51 51.82 -11.97
CA ASN A 430 1.24 52.35 -10.81
C ASN A 430 2.08 53.60 -11.09
N GLN A 431 2.31 53.96 -12.35
CA GLN A 431 3.01 55.17 -12.74
C GLN A 431 2.21 55.76 -13.90
N GLY A 432 1.52 56.88 -13.69
CA GLY A 432 0.67 57.54 -14.70
C GLY A 432 1.46 58.09 -15.89
N VAL A 433 2.08 57.20 -16.67
CA VAL A 433 2.94 57.51 -17.81
C VAL A 433 2.19 57.15 -19.09
N LEU A 434 1.72 58.19 -19.79
CA LEU A 434 1.29 58.07 -21.18
C LEU A 434 2.50 57.67 -22.03
N LEU A 435 2.54 56.42 -22.50
CA LEU A 435 3.45 56.00 -23.57
C LEU A 435 2.76 56.25 -24.92
N SER A 436 3.18 57.31 -25.60
CA SER A 436 2.87 57.54 -27.01
C SER A 436 3.52 56.45 -27.87
N LEU A 437 2.72 55.67 -28.61
CA LEU A 437 3.19 54.87 -29.74
C LEU A 437 3.82 55.81 -30.78
N PRO A 438 5.10 55.59 -31.17
CA PRO A 438 5.32 54.88 -32.43
C PRO A 438 6.66 54.12 -32.47
N LEU A 439 6.64 52.79 -32.41
CA LEU A 439 7.68 51.96 -33.04
C LEU A 439 7.21 50.50 -33.16
N LEU A 440 6.31 50.24 -34.10
CA LEU A 440 5.98 48.88 -34.54
C LEU A 440 5.89 48.89 -36.06
N LEU A 441 7.05 49.07 -36.69
CA LEU A 441 7.27 48.89 -38.13
C LEU A 441 8.77 48.80 -38.40
N SER A 442 9.40 47.72 -37.94
CA SER A 442 10.60 47.10 -38.55
C SER A 442 11.17 46.02 -37.63
N LEU A 443 10.71 44.78 -37.81
CA LEU A 443 11.43 43.50 -37.77
C LEU A 443 10.44 42.33 -37.63
#